data_AF-A0A1H3UF38-F1
#
_entry.id   AF-A0A1H3UF38-F1
#
_cell.length_a   1.000
_cell.length_b   1.000
_cell.length_c   1.000
_cell.angle_alpha   90.00
_cell.angle_beta   90.00
_cell.angle_gamma   90.00
#
_symmetry.space_group_name_H-M   'P 1'
#
loop_
_entity.id
_entity.type
_entity.pdbx_description
1 polymer ?
#
loop_
_entity_poly.entity_id
_entity_poly.type
_entity_poly.pdbx_seq_one_letter_code
_entity_poly.pdbx_strand_id
1 'polypeptide(L)'
;MGRLLFHQLGKRKGRFILTVLLLTILIISISFALSTLQFADRTVQLEINDFARGSYDLLVRPADASSELEEKIGIVEENYLGIGEGGISLAEWKDILSMDEVDTAAPVAALGFFTSSQLTFKLPLIEEPVRYTVLFETSDGLKDYKVKEYVAYSFPHSEADYDGRDTVITSELINVFTSLEQSFLLPAAYHPLVAVDPDEEEKLTSIKYTSLKEEHLYHDYIDAEVIPIINIKETFYPIVGKLTIEKLNITNDETVELFQNGRDMIGIDDSQPLFSWNDEQPYLDFFVSLSDIEVKAQEEHVLDFSEQLSAMNDVHFFVDENYNILTREEWDPYKHGDLSVIIYYDSQDVFYQLSDLKYTIASDQIAVLQVAEYENGLPIYRETTKVKWQDSENYSEDTTDAFFKSVGEISVSENENTLAASPLGIYNYEETTYQGKTV
;
A
#
# COMPACT_ATOMS: atom_id res chain seq x y z
N MET A 1 56.03 9.34 58.34
CA MET A 1 55.02 10.06 57.55
C MET A 1 53.57 9.68 57.89
N GLY A 2 53.20 8.39 58.03
CA GLY A 2 51.81 7.99 58.34
C GLY A 2 51.20 8.57 59.63
N ARG A 3 51.96 8.69 60.73
CA ARG A 3 51.46 9.26 62.00
C ARG A 3 51.13 10.76 61.92
N LEU A 4 51.78 11.52 61.04
CA LEU A 4 51.51 12.95 60.83
C LEU A 4 50.25 13.18 59.98
N LEU A 5 50.00 12.32 59.00
CA LEU A 5 48.75 12.30 58.22
C LEU A 5 47.53 12.02 59.12
N PHE A 6 47.60 11.00 59.99
CA PHE A 6 46.54 10.68 60.95
C PHE A 6 46.28 11.80 61.97
N HIS A 7 47.31 12.55 62.37
CA HIS A 7 47.14 13.69 63.28
C HIS A 7 46.53 14.92 62.61
N GLN A 8 46.79 15.15 61.32
CA GLN A 8 46.15 16.23 60.55
C GLN A 8 44.69 15.91 60.21
N LEU A 9 44.36 14.63 59.98
CA LEU A 9 42.99 14.14 59.78
C LEU A 9 42.09 14.40 61.00
N GLY A 10 42.63 14.29 62.21
CA GLY A 10 41.91 14.58 63.45
C GLY A 10 41.58 16.06 63.71
N LYS A 11 42.26 17.02 63.05
CA LYS A 11 42.04 18.47 63.23
C LYS A 11 41.09 19.09 62.19
N ARG A 12 40.81 18.39 61.08
CA ARG A 12 39.91 18.81 59.99
C ARG A 12 38.85 17.75 59.69
N LYS A 13 38.32 17.10 60.74
CA LYS A 13 37.40 15.94 60.64
C LYS A 13 36.23 16.16 59.68
N GLY A 14 35.60 17.34 59.72
CA GLY A 14 34.47 17.66 58.82
C GLY A 14 34.85 17.73 57.35
N ARG A 15 35.99 18.35 57.01
CA ARG A 15 36.46 18.43 55.61
C ARG A 15 36.92 17.07 55.10
N PHE A 16 37.57 16.27 55.93
CA PHE A 16 37.97 14.91 55.55
C PHE A 16 36.76 14.00 55.30
N ILE A 17 35.76 14.02 56.18
CA ILE A 17 34.52 13.24 56.00
C ILE A 17 33.80 13.68 54.72
N LEU A 18 33.71 14.99 54.45
CA LEU A 18 33.11 15.51 53.22
C LEU A 18 33.86 15.04 51.97
N THR A 19 35.19 15.07 51.97
CA THR A 19 36.01 14.60 50.84
C THR A 19 35.87 13.09 50.62
N VAL A 20 35.86 12.30 51.69
CA VAL A 20 35.62 10.84 51.59
C VAL A 20 34.21 10.57 51.05
N LEU A 21 33.20 11.29 51.53
CA LEU A 21 31.81 11.12 51.09
C LEU A 21 31.63 11.48 49.61
N LEU A 22 32.24 12.59 49.15
CA LEU A 22 32.27 12.96 47.73
C LEU A 22 32.99 11.93 46.86
N LEU A 23 34.14 11.41 47.30
CA LEU A 23 34.85 10.35 46.60
C LEU A 23 34.04 9.06 46.53
N THR A 24 33.37 8.68 47.62
CA THR A 24 32.50 7.51 47.65
C THR A 24 31.31 7.67 46.71
N ILE A 25 30.64 8.84 46.71
CA ILE A 25 29.57 9.13 45.75
C ILE A 25 30.10 9.04 44.31
N LEU A 26 31.25 9.65 44.02
CA LEU A 26 31.85 9.62 42.69
C LEU A 26 32.15 8.18 42.23
N ILE A 27 32.75 7.37 43.08
CA ILE A 27 33.07 5.96 42.77
C ILE A 27 31.79 5.15 42.55
N ILE A 28 30.77 5.33 43.40
CA ILE A 28 29.47 4.67 43.25
C ILE A 28 28.79 5.09 41.95
N SER A 29 28.75 6.38 41.63
CA SER A 29 28.13 6.90 40.40
C SER A 29 28.81 6.37 39.14
N ILE A 30 30.14 6.32 39.11
CA ILE A 30 30.89 5.76 37.97
C ILE A 30 30.62 4.26 37.84
N SER A 31 30.62 3.52 38.94
CA SER A 31 30.37 2.07 38.94
C SER A 31 28.95 1.75 38.51
N PHE A 32 27.99 2.55 38.97
CA PHE A 32 26.58 2.45 38.57
C PHE A 32 26.42 2.76 37.08
N ALA A 33 26.99 3.86 36.59
CA ALA A 33 26.94 4.22 35.17
C ALA A 33 27.54 3.13 34.27
N LEU A 34 28.70 2.57 34.64
CA LEU A 34 29.33 1.46 33.90
C LEU A 34 28.47 0.20 33.93
N SER A 35 27.86 -0.11 35.07
CA SER A 35 26.96 -1.27 35.20
C SER A 35 25.69 -1.09 34.35
N THR A 36 25.13 0.11 34.31
CA THR A 36 23.98 0.43 33.44
C THR A 36 24.37 0.32 31.97
N LEU A 37 25.56 0.80 31.59
CA LEU A 37 26.05 0.69 30.22
C LEU A 37 26.24 -0.77 29.78
N GLN A 38 26.82 -1.60 30.65
CA GLN A 38 26.99 -3.03 30.38
C GLN A 38 25.66 -3.79 30.33
N PHE A 39 24.69 -3.37 31.16
CA PHE A 39 23.34 -3.92 31.11
C PHE A 39 22.66 -3.56 29.79
N ALA A 40 22.72 -2.29 29.38
CA ALA A 40 22.18 -1.83 28.11
C ALA A 40 22.83 -2.54 26.92
N ASP A 41 24.16 -2.65 26.88
CA ASP A 41 24.89 -3.37 25.82
C ASP A 41 24.48 -4.85 25.75
N ARG A 42 24.33 -5.51 26.89
CA ARG A 42 23.85 -6.90 26.92
C ARG A 42 22.40 -7.04 26.50
N THR A 43 21.54 -6.14 26.94
CA THR A 43 20.13 -6.13 26.53
C THR A 43 20.03 -5.93 25.02
N VAL A 44 20.74 -4.95 24.46
CA VAL A 44 20.80 -4.73 23.01
C VAL A 44 21.37 -5.94 22.27
N GLN A 45 22.43 -6.57 22.76
CA GLN A 45 22.98 -7.78 22.13
C GLN A 45 22.03 -8.99 22.22
N LEU A 46 21.29 -9.13 23.33
CA LEU A 46 20.30 -10.19 23.50
C LEU A 46 19.08 -9.93 22.62
N GLU A 47 18.54 -8.72 22.63
CA GLU A 47 17.44 -8.30 21.76
C GLU A 47 17.85 -8.48 20.28
N ILE A 48 18.99 -7.94 19.84
CA ILE A 48 19.45 -8.14 18.45
C ILE A 48 19.60 -9.62 18.12
N ASN A 49 20.15 -10.46 19.00
CA ASN A 49 20.37 -11.88 18.70
C ASN A 49 19.09 -12.72 18.75
N ASP A 50 18.19 -12.40 19.68
CA ASP A 50 16.91 -13.08 19.85
C ASP A 50 15.90 -12.64 18.78
N PHE A 51 15.94 -11.38 18.33
CA PHE A 51 15.12 -10.85 17.23
C PHE A 51 15.73 -11.09 15.83
N ALA A 52 17.06 -11.26 15.70
CA ALA A 52 17.67 -11.64 14.42
C ALA A 52 17.53 -13.13 14.10
N ARG A 53 17.29 -14.00 15.10
CA ARG A 53 16.89 -15.39 14.89
C ARG A 53 15.40 -15.43 14.56
N GLY A 54 15.07 -15.27 13.28
CA GLY A 54 13.71 -15.53 12.79
C GLY A 54 13.25 -16.97 13.03
N SER A 55 12.01 -17.27 12.66
CA SER A 55 11.44 -18.63 12.77
C SER A 55 12.11 -19.67 11.86
N TYR A 56 13.09 -19.24 11.06
CA TYR A 56 13.80 -20.03 10.06
C TYR A 56 15.26 -20.15 10.48
N ASP A 57 15.76 -21.38 10.56
CA ASP A 57 17.16 -21.64 10.88
C ASP A 57 18.10 -21.39 9.69
N LEU A 58 17.63 -21.71 8.47
CA LEU A 58 18.42 -21.66 7.24
C LEU A 58 17.60 -21.12 6.07
N LEU A 59 18.18 -20.14 5.37
CA LEU A 59 17.69 -19.67 4.08
C LEU A 59 18.46 -20.39 2.97
N VAL A 60 17.73 -21.16 2.15
CA VAL A 60 18.29 -21.83 0.98
C VAL A 60 17.96 -21.02 -0.27
N ARG A 61 19.00 -20.62 -1.01
CA ARG A 61 18.89 -19.86 -2.27
C ARG A 61 19.74 -20.53 -3.36
N PRO A 62 19.44 -20.28 -4.65
CA PRO A 62 20.33 -20.66 -5.75
C PRO A 62 21.75 -20.13 -5.55
N ALA A 63 22.74 -20.85 -6.06
CA ALA A 63 24.15 -20.52 -5.86
C ALA A 63 24.57 -19.18 -6.50
N ASP A 64 23.83 -18.73 -7.52
CA ASP A 64 24.03 -17.48 -8.24
C ASP A 64 23.15 -16.33 -7.73
N ALA A 65 22.32 -16.56 -6.71
CA ALA A 65 21.43 -15.54 -6.17
C ALA A 65 22.14 -14.52 -5.26
N SER A 66 23.39 -14.76 -4.86
CA SER A 66 24.08 -13.86 -3.92
C SER A 66 24.69 -12.66 -4.62
N SER A 67 24.45 -11.46 -4.07
CA SER A 67 25.04 -10.24 -4.60
C SER A 67 26.47 -10.00 -4.09
N GLU A 68 27.29 -9.24 -4.83
CA GLU A 68 28.64 -8.85 -4.38
C GLU A 68 28.64 -8.16 -3.00
N LEU A 69 27.57 -7.43 -2.67
CA LEU A 69 27.41 -6.81 -1.36
C LEU A 69 27.19 -7.89 -0.30
N GLU A 70 26.25 -8.81 -0.52
CA GLU A 70 25.94 -9.90 0.41
C GLU A 70 27.18 -10.75 0.70
N GLU A 71 27.96 -11.10 -0.32
CA GLU A 71 29.23 -11.84 -0.14
C GLU A 71 30.25 -11.07 0.69
N LYS A 72 30.28 -9.73 0.56
CA LYS A 72 31.25 -8.87 1.25
C LYS A 72 30.91 -8.65 2.72
N ILE A 73 29.63 -8.43 3.04
CA ILE A 73 29.20 -8.11 4.40
C ILE A 73 28.61 -9.32 5.15
N GLY A 74 28.29 -10.41 4.45
CA GLY A 74 27.72 -11.62 5.01
C GLY A 74 26.27 -11.48 5.47
N ILE A 75 25.51 -10.56 4.85
CA ILE A 75 24.12 -10.24 5.22
C ILE A 75 23.29 -10.22 3.94
N VAL A 76 22.12 -10.86 3.98
CA VAL A 76 21.11 -10.87 2.90
C VAL A 76 20.24 -9.62 3.01
N GLU A 77 19.82 -9.07 1.88
CA GLU A 77 18.88 -7.94 1.88
C GLU A 77 17.59 -8.26 2.63
N GLU A 78 17.10 -7.33 3.44
CA GLU A 78 15.74 -7.43 3.99
C GLU A 78 14.71 -7.40 2.85
N ASN A 79 13.58 -8.09 3.03
CA ASN A 79 12.54 -8.22 2.00
C ASN A 79 13.04 -8.83 0.69
N TYR A 80 14.04 -9.72 0.74
CA TYR A 80 14.55 -10.46 -0.42
C TYR A 80 13.45 -11.26 -1.17
N LEU A 81 12.34 -11.60 -0.51
CA LEU A 81 11.19 -12.26 -1.14
C LEU A 81 10.37 -11.35 -2.06
N GLY A 82 10.65 -10.05 -2.11
CA GLY A 82 10.08 -9.15 -3.13
C GLY A 82 10.90 -9.10 -4.43
N ILE A 83 11.97 -9.89 -4.56
CA ILE A 83 13.04 -9.66 -5.54
C ILE A 83 13.49 -10.97 -6.18
N GLY A 84 13.74 -10.91 -7.49
CA GLY A 84 14.52 -11.93 -8.20
C GLY A 84 13.73 -12.81 -9.16
N GLU A 85 14.44 -13.31 -10.16
CA GLU A 85 14.02 -14.38 -11.04
C GLU A 85 14.75 -15.67 -10.62
N GLY A 86 14.00 -16.72 -10.29
CA GLY A 86 14.57 -18.04 -9.99
C GLY A 86 14.19 -18.60 -8.62
N GLY A 87 14.99 -19.52 -8.13
CA GLY A 87 14.71 -20.30 -6.91
C GLY A 87 15.29 -21.70 -7.01
N ILE A 88 15.20 -22.46 -5.92
CA ILE A 88 15.48 -23.89 -5.98
C ILE A 88 14.30 -24.61 -6.63
N SER A 89 14.57 -25.69 -7.35
CA SER A 89 13.53 -26.52 -7.94
C SER A 89 12.75 -27.29 -6.88
N LEU A 90 11.51 -27.68 -7.20
CA LEU A 90 10.71 -28.57 -6.34
C LEU A 90 11.39 -29.92 -6.07
N ALA A 91 12.28 -30.36 -6.96
CA ALA A 91 13.07 -31.58 -6.75
C ALA A 91 14.15 -31.35 -5.69
N GLU A 92 14.92 -30.26 -5.80
CA GLU A 92 15.93 -29.88 -4.81
C GLU A 92 15.33 -29.63 -3.43
N TRP A 93 14.18 -28.95 -3.38
CA TRP A 93 13.44 -28.78 -2.13
C TRP A 93 13.03 -30.12 -1.50
N LYS A 94 12.51 -31.07 -2.29
CA LYS A 94 12.16 -32.41 -1.79
C LYS A 94 13.37 -33.19 -1.31
N ASP A 95 14.51 -33.05 -1.98
CA ASP A 95 15.77 -33.66 -1.56
C ASP A 95 16.23 -33.09 -0.22
N ILE A 96 16.12 -31.77 -0.01
CA ILE A 96 16.41 -31.10 1.28
C ILE A 96 15.46 -31.59 2.38
N LEU A 97 14.16 -31.61 2.11
CA LEU A 97 13.14 -32.08 3.06
C LEU A 97 13.34 -33.56 3.44
N SER A 98 14.00 -34.35 2.60
CA SER A 98 14.28 -35.77 2.86
C SER A 98 15.50 -36.03 3.74
N MET A 99 16.28 -35.00 4.09
CA MET A 99 17.45 -35.13 4.96
C MET A 99 17.03 -35.39 6.41
N ASP A 100 17.68 -36.34 7.09
CA ASP A 100 17.34 -36.73 8.46
C ASP A 100 17.49 -35.57 9.47
N GLU A 101 18.33 -34.59 9.16
CA GLU A 101 18.59 -33.40 9.97
C GLU A 101 17.57 -32.26 9.75
N VAL A 102 16.72 -32.34 8.72
CA VAL A 102 15.73 -31.32 8.38
C VAL A 102 14.37 -31.73 8.93
N ASP A 103 13.87 -31.00 9.92
CA ASP A 103 12.55 -31.26 10.52
C ASP A 103 11.40 -30.72 9.66
N THR A 104 11.60 -29.55 9.05
CA THR A 104 10.60 -28.86 8.22
C THR A 104 11.32 -27.99 7.20
N ALA A 105 10.75 -27.89 5.99
CA ALA A 105 11.23 -26.98 4.96
C ALA A 105 10.05 -26.36 4.23
N ALA A 106 9.75 -25.09 4.48
CA ALA A 106 8.67 -24.37 3.81
C ALA A 106 9.21 -23.62 2.58
N PRO A 107 8.87 -24.06 1.36
CA PRO A 107 9.26 -23.36 0.16
C PRO A 107 8.41 -22.10 0.00
N VAL A 108 9.07 -21.01 -0.40
CA VAL A 108 8.42 -19.74 -0.70
C VAL A 108 8.85 -19.26 -2.08
N ALA A 109 7.89 -18.82 -2.88
CA ALA A 109 8.15 -18.26 -4.20
C ALA A 109 7.60 -16.83 -4.31
N ALA A 110 8.50 -15.89 -4.64
CA ALA A 110 8.15 -14.52 -4.98
C ALA A 110 7.45 -14.49 -6.35
N LEU A 111 6.18 -14.09 -6.40
CA LEU A 111 5.46 -13.99 -7.67
C LEU A 111 5.67 -12.62 -8.32
N GLY A 112 5.78 -11.57 -7.51
CA GLY A 112 5.93 -10.19 -7.94
C GLY A 112 4.91 -9.28 -7.27
N PHE A 113 4.74 -8.09 -7.84
CA PHE A 113 3.82 -7.06 -7.33
C PHE A 113 2.55 -7.04 -8.16
N PHE A 114 1.45 -7.44 -7.53
CA PHE A 114 0.12 -7.49 -8.12
C PHE A 114 -0.74 -6.37 -7.56
N THR A 115 -1.81 -6.04 -8.26
CA THR A 115 -2.80 -5.09 -7.78
C THR A 115 -4.11 -5.81 -7.49
N SER A 116 -4.94 -5.22 -6.63
CA SER A 116 -6.30 -5.70 -6.43
C SER A 116 -7.15 -5.45 -7.67
N SER A 117 -8.41 -5.90 -7.65
CA SER A 117 -9.40 -5.32 -8.55
C SER A 117 -9.46 -3.80 -8.37
N GLN A 118 -9.73 -3.08 -9.45
CA GLN A 118 -9.80 -1.63 -9.44
C GLN A 118 -10.89 -1.14 -8.48
N LEU A 119 -10.49 -0.39 -7.45
CA LEU A 119 -11.40 0.09 -6.41
C LEU A 119 -12.03 1.43 -6.81
N THR A 120 -13.23 1.66 -6.30
CA THR A 120 -14.01 2.89 -6.52
C THR A 120 -14.56 3.42 -5.21
N PHE A 121 -14.80 4.73 -5.15
CA PHE A 121 -15.70 5.31 -4.16
C PHE A 121 -16.81 6.13 -4.81
N LYS A 122 -18.02 6.04 -4.26
CA LYS A 122 -19.19 6.81 -4.72
C LYS A 122 -19.43 8.03 -3.83
N LEU A 123 -19.68 9.18 -4.45
CA LEU A 123 -20.13 10.41 -3.78
C LEU A 123 -21.66 10.53 -3.73
N PRO A 124 -22.20 11.31 -2.77
CA PRO A 124 -23.61 11.69 -2.78
C PRO A 124 -23.93 12.51 -4.05
N LEU A 125 -25.15 12.32 -4.57
CA LEU A 125 -25.60 13.00 -5.77
C LEU A 125 -26.00 14.44 -5.45
N ILE A 126 -25.44 15.41 -6.18
CA ILE A 126 -25.74 16.83 -6.01
C ILE A 126 -26.71 17.30 -7.09
N GLU A 127 -27.77 18.01 -6.68
CA GLU A 127 -28.86 18.48 -7.57
C GLU A 127 -28.58 19.83 -8.27
N GLU A 128 -27.42 20.43 -8.00
CA GLU A 128 -26.93 21.62 -8.70
C GLU A 128 -25.84 21.22 -9.73
N PRO A 129 -25.61 22.02 -10.78
CA PRO A 129 -24.44 21.87 -11.65
C PRO A 129 -23.15 21.96 -10.83
N VAL A 130 -22.28 20.95 -10.96
CA VAL A 130 -21.06 20.84 -10.16
C VAL A 130 -19.86 20.40 -10.99
N ARG A 131 -18.70 20.94 -10.60
CA ARG A 131 -17.37 20.44 -10.96
C ARG A 131 -16.77 19.76 -9.73
N TYR A 132 -16.38 18.50 -9.90
CA TYR A 132 -15.63 17.72 -8.93
C TYR A 132 -14.15 17.73 -9.31
N THR A 133 -13.27 17.99 -8.35
CA THR A 133 -11.83 17.72 -8.47
C THR A 133 -11.42 16.80 -7.33
N VAL A 134 -10.81 15.67 -7.65
CA VAL A 134 -10.27 14.73 -6.66
C VAL A 134 -8.77 14.61 -6.87
N LEU A 135 -7.99 15.15 -5.95
CA LEU A 135 -6.54 15.00 -5.93
C LEU A 135 -6.14 13.93 -4.91
N PHE A 136 -5.60 12.82 -5.38
CA PHE A 136 -5.03 11.79 -4.53
C PHE A 136 -3.58 12.07 -4.19
N GLU A 137 -3.26 11.90 -2.92
CA GLU A 137 -1.90 12.00 -2.39
C GLU A 137 -1.55 10.72 -1.63
N THR A 138 -0.26 10.39 -1.63
CA THR A 138 0.34 9.34 -0.82
C THR A 138 1.52 9.88 -0.03
N SER A 139 1.90 9.20 1.06
CA SER A 139 3.06 9.60 1.87
C SER A 139 4.08 8.47 1.99
N ASP A 140 5.37 8.83 2.04
CA ASP A 140 6.44 7.92 2.48
C ASP A 140 6.80 8.11 3.97
N GLY A 141 5.98 8.87 4.71
CA GLY A 141 6.21 9.26 6.10
C GLY A 141 7.13 10.47 6.28
N LEU A 142 7.84 10.90 5.22
CA LEU A 142 8.69 12.10 5.22
C LEU A 142 8.10 13.21 4.35
N LYS A 143 7.51 12.84 3.21
CA LYS A 143 6.96 13.75 2.20
C LYS A 143 5.68 13.16 1.60
N ASP A 144 4.77 14.06 1.25
CA ASP A 144 3.57 13.74 0.51
C ASP A 144 3.78 13.92 -1.00
N TYR A 145 3.22 13.01 -1.78
CA TYR A 145 3.35 12.93 -3.24
C TYR A 145 1.98 12.91 -3.87
N LYS A 146 1.80 13.69 -4.93
CA LYS A 146 0.59 13.65 -5.75
C LYS A 146 0.60 12.38 -6.60
N VAL A 147 -0.46 11.59 -6.54
CA VAL A 147 -0.57 10.33 -7.27
C VAL A 147 -1.39 10.51 -8.53
N LYS A 148 -2.60 11.05 -8.39
CA LYS A 148 -3.57 11.15 -9.47
C LYS A 148 -4.52 12.32 -9.20
N GLU A 149 -4.96 12.98 -10.26
CA GLU A 149 -6.00 13.99 -10.20
C GLU A 149 -7.10 13.63 -11.20
N TYR A 150 -8.36 13.68 -10.74
CA TYR A 150 -9.53 13.56 -11.60
C TYR A 150 -10.33 14.85 -11.57
N VAL A 151 -10.87 15.22 -12.72
CA VAL A 151 -11.85 16.31 -12.86
C VAL A 151 -13.06 15.75 -13.59
N ALA A 152 -14.25 15.95 -13.03
CA ALA A 152 -15.51 15.49 -13.59
C ALA A 152 -16.60 16.53 -13.41
N TYR A 153 -17.51 16.61 -14.37
CA TYR A 153 -18.61 17.55 -14.35
C TYR A 153 -19.96 16.83 -14.40
N SER A 154 -20.92 17.40 -13.69
CA SER A 154 -22.27 16.85 -13.55
C SER A 154 -23.28 17.99 -13.64
N PHE A 155 -24.15 17.93 -14.65
CA PHE A 155 -25.05 19.02 -15.02
C PHE A 155 -26.50 18.52 -15.09
N PRO A 156 -27.34 18.77 -14.07
CA PRO A 156 -28.76 18.50 -14.15
C PRO A 156 -29.45 19.54 -15.06
N HIS A 157 -30.12 19.09 -16.13
CA HIS A 157 -30.90 19.96 -17.00
C HIS A 157 -32.12 19.29 -17.63
N SER A 158 -33.02 20.10 -18.18
CA SER A 158 -34.35 19.66 -18.61
C SER A 158 -34.36 18.82 -19.90
N GLU A 159 -33.31 18.95 -20.72
CA GLU A 159 -33.15 18.22 -21.99
C GLU A 159 -32.10 17.10 -21.91
N ALA A 160 -31.65 16.73 -20.72
CA ALA A 160 -30.70 15.63 -20.57
C ALA A 160 -31.36 14.29 -20.87
N ASP A 161 -30.60 13.35 -21.45
CA ASP A 161 -31.15 12.13 -22.08
C ASP A 161 -31.92 11.23 -21.10
N TYR A 162 -31.20 10.44 -20.27
CA TYR A 162 -31.77 9.26 -19.61
C TYR A 162 -32.13 9.47 -18.14
N ASP A 163 -31.47 10.41 -17.45
CA ASP A 163 -31.64 10.60 -15.99
C ASP A 163 -31.74 12.06 -15.55
N GLY A 164 -32.06 12.97 -16.48
CA GLY A 164 -32.18 14.41 -16.19
C GLY A 164 -30.85 15.11 -15.92
N ARG A 165 -29.73 14.47 -16.33
CA ARG A 165 -28.37 14.97 -16.11
C ARG A 165 -27.42 14.49 -17.20
N ASP A 166 -26.58 15.40 -17.68
CA ASP A 166 -25.44 15.08 -18.53
C ASP A 166 -24.13 15.18 -17.72
N THR A 167 -23.15 14.32 -18.04
CA THR A 167 -21.81 14.33 -17.45
C THR A 167 -20.74 14.61 -18.48
N VAL A 168 -19.65 15.26 -18.05
CA VAL A 168 -18.46 15.52 -18.88
C VAL A 168 -17.22 15.09 -18.11
N ILE A 169 -16.46 14.16 -18.68
CA ILE A 169 -15.44 13.36 -17.99
C ILE A 169 -14.32 12.95 -18.95
N THR A 170 -13.17 12.57 -18.42
CA THR A 170 -12.12 11.92 -19.20
C THR A 170 -12.40 10.43 -19.38
N SER A 171 -11.72 9.77 -20.33
CA SER A 171 -11.90 8.35 -20.64
C SER A 171 -11.67 7.41 -19.47
N GLU A 172 -10.80 7.77 -18.54
CA GLU A 172 -10.56 6.98 -17.33
C GLU A 172 -11.81 6.81 -16.46
N LEU A 173 -12.76 7.76 -16.51
CA LEU A 173 -13.97 7.72 -15.69
C LEU A 173 -15.20 7.22 -16.43
N ILE A 174 -15.10 6.88 -17.73
CA ILE A 174 -16.26 6.63 -18.62
C ILE A 174 -17.27 5.64 -18.04
N ASN A 175 -16.78 4.63 -17.36
CA ASN A 175 -17.62 3.56 -16.85
C ASN A 175 -17.97 3.73 -15.37
N VAL A 176 -17.34 4.63 -14.62
CA VAL A 176 -17.57 4.78 -13.17
C VAL A 176 -18.32 6.07 -12.81
N PHE A 177 -18.16 7.12 -13.61
CA PHE A 177 -18.80 8.42 -13.38
C PHE A 177 -19.93 8.62 -14.40
N THR A 178 -21.16 8.46 -13.97
CA THR A 178 -22.36 8.45 -14.83
C THR A 178 -23.39 9.49 -14.38
N SER A 179 -24.49 9.62 -15.14
CA SER A 179 -25.63 10.47 -14.79
C SER A 179 -26.29 10.11 -13.45
N LEU A 180 -26.21 8.84 -13.05
CA LEU A 180 -26.81 8.30 -11.82
C LEU A 180 -25.80 8.10 -10.68
N GLU A 181 -24.52 7.92 -11.01
CA GLU A 181 -23.49 7.56 -10.04
C GLU A 181 -22.26 8.45 -10.19
N GLN A 182 -21.99 9.27 -9.18
CA GLN A 182 -20.82 10.15 -9.15
C GLN A 182 -19.67 9.40 -8.45
N SER A 183 -19.02 8.48 -9.16
CA SER A 183 -17.96 7.63 -8.58
C SER A 183 -16.60 7.91 -9.21
N PHE A 184 -15.54 7.72 -8.42
CA PHE A 184 -14.16 7.89 -8.85
C PHE A 184 -13.35 6.62 -8.60
N LEU A 185 -12.35 6.40 -9.45
CA LEU A 185 -11.36 5.35 -9.28
C LEU A 185 -10.39 5.72 -8.16
N LEU A 186 -10.10 4.81 -7.24
CA LEU A 186 -8.95 4.94 -6.37
C LEU A 186 -7.65 4.62 -7.14
N PRO A 187 -6.51 5.27 -6.83
CA PRO A 187 -5.24 4.88 -7.42
C PRO A 187 -4.92 3.41 -7.12
N ALA A 188 -4.41 2.69 -8.12
CA ALA A 188 -4.00 1.31 -7.94
C ALA A 188 -2.84 1.21 -6.93
N ALA A 189 -2.97 0.28 -5.99
CA ALA A 189 -1.90 -0.13 -5.09
C ALA A 189 -1.30 -1.45 -5.54
N TYR A 190 0.01 -1.59 -5.35
CA TYR A 190 0.79 -2.76 -5.77
C TYR A 190 1.32 -3.49 -4.53
N HIS A 191 0.99 -4.77 -4.41
CA HIS A 191 1.27 -5.59 -3.25
C HIS A 191 2.15 -6.77 -3.64
N PRO A 192 3.22 -7.07 -2.88
CA PRO A 192 4.00 -8.27 -3.11
C PRO A 192 3.14 -9.50 -2.83
N LEU A 193 3.06 -10.41 -3.80
CA LEU A 193 2.47 -11.74 -3.62
C LEU A 193 3.55 -12.80 -3.57
N VAL A 194 3.38 -13.72 -2.63
CA VAL A 194 4.25 -14.87 -2.40
C VAL A 194 3.41 -16.14 -2.37
N ALA A 195 3.88 -17.18 -3.05
CA ALA A 195 3.29 -18.51 -2.94
C ALA A 195 4.03 -19.31 -1.87
N VAL A 196 3.27 -20.03 -1.04
CA VAL A 196 3.78 -20.84 0.06
C VAL A 196 3.19 -22.25 0.02
N ASP A 197 3.89 -23.23 0.57
CA ASP A 197 3.27 -24.50 0.96
C ASP A 197 2.59 -24.31 2.32
N PRO A 198 1.24 -24.33 2.40
CA PRO A 198 0.52 -24.01 3.63
C PRO A 198 0.81 -25.00 4.77
N ASP A 199 1.11 -26.27 4.46
CA ASP A 199 1.37 -27.28 5.48
C ASP A 199 2.76 -27.13 6.09
N GLU A 200 3.77 -26.89 5.25
CA GLU A 200 5.14 -26.68 5.75
C GLU A 200 5.29 -25.31 6.41
N GLU A 201 4.62 -24.28 5.88
CA GLU A 201 4.65 -22.94 6.47
C GLU A 201 3.96 -22.90 7.84
N GLU A 202 2.85 -23.63 8.00
CA GLU A 202 2.18 -23.78 9.31
C GLU A 202 3.09 -24.48 10.33
N LYS A 203 3.88 -25.48 9.92
CA LYS A 203 4.83 -26.13 10.83
C LYS A 203 5.93 -25.17 11.32
N LEU A 204 6.41 -24.27 10.46
CA LEU A 204 7.45 -23.30 10.83
C LEU A 204 6.91 -22.14 11.68
N THR A 205 5.77 -21.59 11.28
CA THR A 205 5.25 -20.33 11.85
C THR A 205 4.20 -20.56 12.94
N SER A 206 3.60 -21.75 13.01
CA SER A 206 2.39 -22.04 13.78
C SER A 206 1.15 -21.24 13.35
N ILE A 207 1.22 -20.53 12.22
CA ILE A 207 0.10 -19.81 11.63
C ILE A 207 -0.71 -20.78 10.77
N LYS A 208 -2.05 -20.73 10.89
CA LYS A 208 -2.92 -21.63 10.14
C LYS A 208 -3.25 -21.05 8.77
N TYR A 209 -2.91 -21.79 7.72
CA TYR A 209 -3.20 -21.44 6.33
C TYR A 209 -4.35 -22.27 5.74
N THR A 210 -5.23 -22.83 6.58
CA THR A 210 -6.28 -23.76 6.15
C THR A 210 -7.23 -23.15 5.11
N SER A 211 -7.45 -21.83 5.11
CA SER A 211 -8.31 -21.15 4.13
C SER A 211 -7.75 -21.16 2.70
N LEU A 212 -6.42 -21.30 2.51
CA LEU A 212 -5.85 -21.48 1.17
C LEU A 212 -6.23 -22.81 0.50
N LYS A 213 -6.78 -23.76 1.27
CA LYS A 213 -7.15 -25.10 0.79
C LYS A 213 -8.62 -25.22 0.38
N GLU A 214 -9.36 -24.12 0.30
CA GLU A 214 -10.76 -24.16 -0.11
C GLU A 214 -10.90 -24.60 -1.59
N GLU A 215 -11.45 -25.79 -1.82
CA GLU A 215 -11.52 -26.41 -3.16
C GLU A 215 -12.67 -25.90 -4.04
N HIS A 216 -13.47 -24.94 -3.58
CA HIS A 216 -14.67 -24.45 -4.27
C HIS A 216 -14.84 -22.94 -4.17
N LEU A 217 -13.85 -22.20 -4.64
CA LEU A 217 -13.98 -20.76 -4.83
C LEU A 217 -14.66 -20.47 -6.15
N TYR A 218 -15.79 -19.79 -6.08
CA TYR A 218 -16.53 -19.35 -7.25
C TYR A 218 -16.27 -17.86 -7.49
N HIS A 219 -16.08 -17.51 -8.76
CA HIS A 219 -16.12 -16.14 -9.23
C HIS A 219 -17.54 -15.83 -9.68
N ASP A 220 -18.16 -14.78 -9.12
CA ASP A 220 -19.62 -14.57 -9.23
C ASP A 220 -20.11 -14.32 -10.66
N TYR A 221 -19.22 -14.01 -11.61
CA TYR A 221 -19.58 -13.50 -12.93
C TYR A 221 -19.02 -14.28 -14.11
N ILE A 222 -17.98 -15.11 -13.94
CA ILE A 222 -17.21 -15.73 -15.04
C ILE A 222 -16.78 -17.13 -14.63
N ASP A 223 -16.74 -18.07 -15.57
CA ASP A 223 -16.10 -19.38 -15.40
C ASP A 223 -14.57 -19.17 -15.43
N ALA A 224 -14.02 -18.73 -14.30
CA ALA A 224 -12.63 -18.33 -14.13
C ALA A 224 -11.96 -19.15 -13.02
N GLU A 225 -10.65 -19.36 -13.15
CA GLU A 225 -9.85 -19.95 -12.09
C GLU A 225 -9.70 -18.94 -10.94
N VAL A 226 -10.01 -19.36 -9.72
CA VAL A 226 -9.88 -18.48 -8.55
C VAL A 226 -8.67 -18.92 -7.74
N ILE A 227 -7.73 -18.00 -7.59
CA ILE A 227 -6.51 -18.19 -6.79
C ILE A 227 -6.78 -17.63 -5.38
N PRO A 228 -6.84 -18.49 -4.34
CA PRO A 228 -7.00 -18.02 -2.97
C PRO A 228 -5.77 -17.24 -2.52
N ILE A 229 -6.01 -16.10 -1.87
CA ILE A 229 -4.98 -15.34 -1.18
C ILE A 229 -5.40 -15.08 0.26
N ILE A 230 -4.43 -15.04 1.17
CA ILE A 230 -4.64 -14.57 2.54
C ILE A 230 -3.94 -13.22 2.66
N ASN A 231 -4.66 -12.23 3.16
CA ASN A 231 -4.11 -10.91 3.42
C ASN A 231 -3.49 -10.83 4.81
N ILE A 232 -2.58 -9.89 4.98
CA ILE A 232 -2.09 -9.48 6.28
C ILE A 232 -2.99 -8.35 6.76
N LYS A 233 -3.59 -8.49 7.94
CA LYS A 233 -4.60 -7.54 8.43
C LYS A 233 -4.05 -6.13 8.60
N GLU A 234 -2.83 -6.01 9.09
CA GLU A 234 -2.19 -4.72 9.39
C GLU A 234 -1.43 -4.11 8.19
N THR A 235 -1.81 -4.43 6.96
CA THR A 235 -1.25 -3.75 5.77
C THR A 235 -2.13 -2.58 5.38
N PHE A 236 -1.69 -1.38 5.70
CA PHE A 236 -2.34 -0.12 5.32
C PHE A 236 -1.44 0.67 4.39
N TYR A 237 -2.02 1.34 3.40
CA TYR A 237 -1.25 2.24 2.52
C TYR A 237 -1.90 3.63 2.50
N PRO A 238 -1.09 4.70 2.63
CA PRO A 238 -1.60 6.01 2.98
C PRO A 238 -2.15 6.73 1.75
N ILE A 239 -3.41 6.48 1.38
CA ILE A 239 -4.06 7.17 0.26
C ILE A 239 -5.09 8.15 0.79
N VAL A 240 -4.86 9.42 0.49
CA VAL A 240 -5.75 10.53 0.88
C VAL A 240 -6.28 11.21 -0.36
N GLY A 241 -7.61 11.25 -0.50
CA GLY A 241 -8.31 12.02 -1.54
C GLY A 241 -8.70 13.40 -1.03
N LYS A 242 -8.14 14.46 -1.63
CA LYS A 242 -8.61 15.84 -1.45
C LYS A 242 -9.70 16.12 -2.47
N LEU A 243 -10.94 16.17 -1.99
CA LEU A 243 -12.13 16.42 -2.79
C LEU A 243 -12.48 17.90 -2.75
N THR A 244 -12.56 18.53 -3.92
CA THR A 244 -13.10 19.87 -4.11
C THR A 244 -14.37 19.77 -4.93
N ILE A 245 -15.48 20.31 -4.40
CA ILE A 245 -16.76 20.38 -5.08
C ILE A 245 -17.08 21.85 -5.31
N GLU A 246 -17.22 22.22 -6.57
CA GLU A 246 -17.51 23.58 -7.00
C GLU A 246 -18.88 23.62 -7.65
N LYS A 247 -19.82 24.33 -7.02
CA LYS A 247 -21.14 24.60 -7.55
C LYS A 247 -21.03 25.68 -8.61
N LEU A 248 -21.47 25.38 -9.82
CA LEU A 248 -21.29 26.25 -10.97
C LEU A 248 -22.44 27.27 -11.07
N ASN A 249 -22.09 28.51 -11.42
CA ASN A 249 -23.03 29.60 -11.64
C ASN A 249 -23.56 29.55 -13.09
N ILE A 250 -24.42 28.58 -13.36
CA ILE A 250 -25.04 28.38 -14.67
C ILE A 250 -26.52 28.03 -14.52
N THR A 251 -27.36 28.60 -15.37
CA THR A 251 -28.81 28.34 -15.40
C THR A 251 -29.15 27.10 -16.24
N ASN A 252 -30.39 26.62 -16.13
CA ASN A 252 -30.87 25.48 -16.92
C ASN A 252 -30.79 25.76 -18.43
N ASP A 253 -31.25 26.93 -18.86
CA ASP A 253 -31.25 27.33 -20.28
C ASP A 253 -29.81 27.45 -20.82
N GLU A 254 -28.90 28.05 -20.04
CA GLU A 254 -27.47 28.13 -20.40
C GLU A 254 -26.81 26.75 -20.44
N THR A 255 -27.21 25.83 -19.55
CA THR A 255 -26.72 24.45 -19.56
C THR A 255 -27.16 23.73 -20.83
N VAL A 256 -28.43 23.85 -21.22
CA VAL A 256 -28.95 23.29 -22.47
C VAL A 256 -28.17 23.83 -23.67
N GLU A 257 -27.97 25.15 -23.75
CA GLU A 257 -27.19 25.77 -24.83
C GLU A 257 -25.73 25.31 -24.85
N LEU A 258 -25.10 25.20 -23.68
CA LEU A 258 -23.72 24.70 -23.53
C LEU A 258 -23.57 23.29 -24.10
N PHE A 259 -24.52 22.41 -23.78
CA PHE A 259 -24.53 21.01 -24.20
C PHE A 259 -24.89 20.84 -25.69
N GLN A 260 -25.72 21.71 -26.25
CA GLN A 260 -25.96 21.79 -27.70
C GLN A 260 -24.68 22.25 -28.44
N ASN A 261 -24.02 23.30 -27.94
CA ASN A 261 -22.75 23.77 -28.51
C ASN A 261 -21.65 22.70 -28.44
N GLY A 262 -21.58 21.95 -27.33
CA GLY A 262 -20.65 20.82 -27.19
C GLY A 262 -20.90 19.73 -28.26
N ARG A 263 -22.17 19.36 -28.48
CA ARG A 263 -22.56 18.40 -29.53
C ARG A 263 -22.21 18.92 -30.94
N ASP A 264 -22.46 20.21 -31.21
CA ASP A 264 -22.09 20.86 -32.48
C ASP A 264 -20.58 20.89 -32.72
N MET A 265 -19.77 21.14 -31.67
CA MET A 265 -18.31 21.13 -31.74
C MET A 265 -17.77 19.76 -32.13
N ILE A 266 -18.36 18.69 -31.59
CA ILE A 266 -17.97 17.30 -31.85
C ILE A 266 -18.59 16.80 -33.17
N GLY A 267 -19.73 17.36 -33.58
CA GLY A 267 -20.46 17.00 -34.79
C GLY A 267 -21.39 15.80 -34.63
N ILE A 268 -22.06 15.70 -33.47
CA ILE A 268 -22.95 14.59 -33.11
C ILE A 268 -24.41 15.05 -32.96
N ASP A 269 -25.35 14.12 -33.13
CA ASP A 269 -26.79 14.38 -32.97
C ASP A 269 -27.22 14.37 -31.49
N ASP A 270 -28.38 14.97 -31.19
CA ASP A 270 -28.93 15.10 -29.83
C ASP A 270 -29.14 13.73 -29.16
N SER A 271 -29.40 12.67 -29.94
CA SER A 271 -29.59 11.31 -29.42
C SER A 271 -28.29 10.57 -29.08
N GLN A 272 -27.13 11.20 -29.28
CA GLN A 272 -25.83 10.57 -29.08
C GLN A 272 -25.18 11.03 -27.77
N PRO A 273 -24.76 10.10 -26.89
CA PRO A 273 -24.16 10.44 -25.62
C PRO A 273 -22.78 11.08 -25.79
N LEU A 274 -22.62 12.33 -25.36
CA LEU A 274 -21.38 13.11 -25.48
C LEU A 274 -20.13 12.36 -24.97
N PHE A 275 -20.26 11.64 -23.85
CA PHE A 275 -19.13 10.93 -23.24
C PHE A 275 -18.54 9.83 -24.14
N SER A 276 -19.23 9.38 -25.20
CA SER A 276 -18.68 8.39 -26.14
C SER A 276 -17.52 8.92 -26.99
N TRP A 277 -17.30 10.24 -27.00
CA TRP A 277 -16.21 10.90 -27.72
C TRP A 277 -15.11 11.43 -26.79
N ASN A 278 -15.02 10.91 -25.57
CA ASN A 278 -14.14 11.43 -24.50
C ASN A 278 -12.63 11.49 -24.82
N ASP A 279 -12.17 10.74 -25.81
CA ASP A 279 -10.77 10.75 -26.28
C ASP A 279 -10.56 11.59 -27.55
N GLU A 280 -11.61 12.16 -28.13
CA GLU A 280 -11.50 12.98 -29.33
C GLU A 280 -11.19 14.44 -28.99
N GLN A 281 -10.31 15.07 -29.79
CA GLN A 281 -9.88 16.45 -29.54
C GLN A 281 -11.02 17.47 -29.40
N PRO A 282 -12.09 17.44 -30.22
CA PRO A 282 -13.22 18.37 -30.04
C PRO A 282 -13.92 18.23 -28.69
N TYR A 283 -14.02 17.02 -28.16
CA TYR A 283 -14.56 16.77 -26.83
C TYR A 283 -13.63 17.31 -25.74
N LEU A 284 -12.32 17.07 -25.87
CA LEU A 284 -11.33 17.58 -24.92
C LEU A 284 -11.31 19.11 -24.89
N ASP A 285 -11.45 19.76 -26.05
CA ASP A 285 -11.56 21.22 -26.14
C ASP A 285 -12.83 21.72 -25.45
N PHE A 286 -13.97 21.02 -25.62
CA PHE A 286 -15.20 21.30 -24.87
C PHE A 286 -15.00 21.11 -23.36
N PHE A 287 -14.43 19.98 -22.92
CA PHE A 287 -14.13 19.69 -21.51
C PHE A 287 -13.26 20.78 -20.87
N VAL A 288 -12.22 21.25 -21.55
CA VAL A 288 -11.37 22.34 -21.07
C VAL A 288 -12.15 23.66 -20.97
N SER A 289 -13.03 23.96 -21.94
CA SER A 289 -13.84 25.18 -21.92
C SER A 289 -14.78 25.28 -20.71
N LEU A 290 -15.18 24.15 -20.12
CA LEU A 290 -16.01 24.12 -18.91
C LEU A 290 -15.29 24.72 -17.69
N SER A 291 -13.96 24.81 -17.71
CA SER A 291 -13.19 25.41 -16.62
C SER A 291 -13.44 26.92 -16.46
N ASP A 292 -13.94 27.58 -17.51
CA ASP A 292 -14.23 29.02 -17.54
C ASP A 292 -15.58 29.37 -16.87
N ILE A 293 -16.42 28.38 -16.55
CA ILE A 293 -17.70 28.61 -15.88
C ILE A 293 -17.46 29.16 -14.47
N GLU A 294 -18.13 30.26 -14.13
CA GLU A 294 -17.98 30.91 -12.82
C GLU A 294 -18.43 29.98 -11.68
N VAL A 295 -17.64 29.92 -10.61
CA VAL A 295 -17.97 29.14 -9.41
C VAL A 295 -18.81 29.99 -8.46
N LYS A 296 -20.01 29.51 -8.14
CA LYS A 296 -20.95 30.13 -7.21
C LYS A 296 -20.58 29.86 -5.76
N ALA A 297 -20.16 28.62 -5.46
CA ALA A 297 -19.75 28.18 -4.14
C ALA A 297 -18.79 26.99 -4.26
N GLN A 298 -17.90 26.83 -3.28
CA GLN A 298 -16.92 25.76 -3.23
C GLN A 298 -16.91 25.15 -1.82
N GLU A 299 -16.79 23.83 -1.76
CA GLU A 299 -16.53 23.06 -0.55
C GLU A 299 -15.35 22.12 -0.75
N GLU A 300 -14.62 21.87 0.32
CA GLU A 300 -13.42 21.03 0.33
C GLU A 300 -13.54 19.98 1.43
N HIS A 301 -13.23 18.73 1.07
CA HIS A 301 -13.30 17.57 1.95
C HIS A 301 -12.02 16.75 1.82
N VAL A 302 -11.63 16.13 2.93
CA VAL A 302 -10.51 15.19 2.97
C VAL A 302 -11.08 13.81 3.22
N LEU A 303 -10.88 12.93 2.25
CA LEU A 303 -11.28 11.52 2.30
C LEU A 303 -10.00 10.70 2.55
N ASP A 304 -9.78 10.30 3.80
CA ASP A 304 -8.63 9.49 4.18
C ASP A 304 -9.00 8.00 4.13
N PHE A 305 -8.49 7.29 3.11
CA PHE A 305 -8.75 5.87 2.90
C PHE A 305 -7.70 4.97 3.57
N SER A 306 -6.72 5.55 4.26
CA SER A 306 -5.53 4.84 4.73
C SER A 306 -5.86 3.68 5.68
N GLU A 307 -6.88 3.84 6.54
CA GLU A 307 -7.26 2.82 7.52
C GLU A 307 -8.19 1.73 6.94
N GLN A 308 -8.81 1.98 5.78
CA GLN A 308 -9.80 1.09 5.18
C GLN A 308 -9.23 0.30 3.99
N LEU A 309 -8.09 0.73 3.46
CA LEU A 309 -7.42 0.09 2.35
C LEU A 309 -6.43 -0.98 2.82
N SER A 310 -6.86 -2.24 2.76
CA SER A 310 -6.00 -3.41 2.95
C SER A 310 -5.39 -3.89 1.63
N ALA A 311 -4.36 -4.74 1.74
CA ALA A 311 -3.76 -5.39 0.56
C ALA A 311 -4.80 -6.26 -0.17
N MET A 312 -4.78 -6.23 -1.50
CA MET A 312 -5.66 -7.05 -2.35
C MET A 312 -7.15 -6.94 -2.00
N ASN A 313 -7.58 -5.78 -1.49
CA ASN A 313 -8.95 -5.51 -1.09
C ASN A 313 -9.91 -5.52 -2.31
N ASP A 314 -11.11 -6.04 -2.15
CA ASP A 314 -12.21 -6.04 -3.14
C ASP A 314 -13.44 -5.25 -2.65
N VAL A 315 -13.25 -4.40 -1.63
CA VAL A 315 -14.31 -3.59 -1.03
C VAL A 315 -14.58 -2.31 -1.82
N HIS A 316 -15.87 -2.00 -1.98
CA HIS A 316 -16.31 -0.72 -2.52
C HIS A 316 -16.60 0.28 -1.42
N PHE A 317 -16.20 1.51 -1.69
CA PHE A 317 -16.39 2.61 -0.76
C PHE A 317 -17.56 3.48 -1.17
N PHE A 318 -18.26 3.98 -0.17
CA PHE A 318 -19.35 4.93 -0.30
C PHE A 318 -19.02 6.12 0.57
N VAL A 319 -19.42 7.30 0.14
CA VAL A 319 -19.28 8.53 0.90
C VAL A 319 -20.67 9.03 1.21
N ASP A 320 -20.98 9.19 2.50
CA ASP A 320 -22.29 9.70 2.92
C ASP A 320 -22.42 11.22 2.72
N GLU A 321 -23.60 11.77 3.00
CA GLU A 321 -23.89 13.22 2.92
C GLU A 321 -23.01 14.09 3.86
N ASN A 322 -22.35 13.48 4.85
CA ASN A 322 -21.42 14.15 5.76
C ASN A 322 -19.96 13.93 5.36
N TYR A 323 -19.72 13.29 4.21
CA TYR A 323 -18.42 12.94 3.69
C TYR A 323 -17.62 11.94 4.54
N ASN A 324 -18.33 11.04 5.24
CA ASN A 324 -17.70 9.89 5.90
C ASN A 324 -17.55 8.74 4.90
N ILE A 325 -16.39 8.09 4.91
CA ILE A 325 -16.13 6.88 4.12
C ILE A 325 -16.80 5.70 4.82
N LEU A 326 -17.58 4.95 4.05
CA LEU A 326 -18.32 3.77 4.47
C LEU A 326 -17.96 2.61 3.55
N THR A 327 -17.89 1.42 4.11
CA THR A 327 -17.74 0.17 3.37
C THR A 327 -19.10 -0.41 2.98
N ARG A 328 -19.13 -1.42 2.12
CA ARG A 328 -20.36 -2.15 1.76
C ARG A 328 -21.05 -2.81 2.97
N GLU A 329 -20.33 -3.13 4.04
CA GLU A 329 -20.96 -3.66 5.26
C GLU A 329 -21.79 -2.61 6.00
N GLU A 330 -21.39 -1.34 5.88
CA GLU A 330 -22.01 -0.20 6.55
C GLU A 330 -23.05 0.50 5.66
N TRP A 331 -22.89 0.39 4.34
CA TRP A 331 -23.77 0.96 3.32
C TRP A 331 -24.48 -0.13 2.51
N ASP A 332 -25.80 -0.23 2.66
CA ASP A 332 -26.62 -1.16 1.88
C ASP A 332 -27.00 -0.53 0.52
N PRO A 333 -26.36 -0.92 -0.61
CA PRO A 333 -26.57 -0.29 -1.91
C PRO A 333 -28.02 -0.40 -2.39
N TYR A 334 -28.69 -1.51 -2.07
CA TYR A 334 -30.07 -1.75 -2.51
C TYR A 334 -31.07 -0.84 -1.81
N LYS A 335 -30.79 -0.42 -0.57
CA LYS A 335 -31.62 0.54 0.15
C LYS A 335 -31.42 1.97 -0.32
N HIS A 336 -30.26 2.27 -0.90
CA HIS A 336 -29.91 3.61 -1.39
C HIS A 336 -30.14 3.78 -2.89
N GLY A 337 -30.65 2.75 -3.56
CA GLY A 337 -30.98 2.81 -4.99
C GLY A 337 -29.77 2.72 -5.91
N ASP A 338 -28.64 2.21 -5.40
CA ASP A 338 -27.44 1.98 -6.19
C ASP A 338 -27.66 0.77 -7.09
N LEU A 339 -27.49 0.95 -8.40
CA LEU A 339 -27.91 -0.04 -9.40
C LEU A 339 -26.81 -1.04 -9.72
N SER A 340 -25.54 -0.66 -9.54
CA SER A 340 -24.41 -1.56 -9.78
C SER A 340 -23.18 -1.15 -9.01
N VAL A 341 -22.34 -2.15 -8.76
CA VAL A 341 -21.01 -1.98 -8.24
C VAL A 341 -20.08 -2.53 -9.30
N ILE A 342 -19.22 -1.66 -9.84
CA ILE A 342 -18.38 -2.01 -10.98
C ILE A 342 -17.01 -2.41 -10.47
N ILE A 343 -16.65 -3.66 -10.73
CA ILE A 343 -15.34 -4.23 -10.39
C ILE A 343 -14.62 -4.50 -11.70
N TYR A 344 -13.43 -3.91 -11.85
CA TYR A 344 -12.53 -4.27 -12.94
C TYR A 344 -11.48 -5.23 -12.43
N TYR A 345 -11.38 -6.37 -13.11
CA TYR A 345 -10.39 -7.39 -12.81
C TYR A 345 -9.23 -7.42 -13.80
N ASP A 346 -9.33 -6.67 -14.90
CA ASP A 346 -8.26 -6.49 -15.90
C ASP A 346 -6.98 -5.89 -15.30
N SER A 347 -7.12 -5.14 -14.20
CA SER A 347 -6.00 -4.66 -13.39
C SER A 347 -5.09 -5.80 -12.93
N GLN A 348 -5.64 -7.00 -12.74
CA GLN A 348 -4.89 -8.19 -12.33
C GLN A 348 -4.14 -8.86 -13.49
N ASP A 349 -4.36 -8.49 -14.76
CA ASP A 349 -3.72 -9.15 -15.93
C ASP A 349 -2.21 -8.93 -16.02
N VAL A 350 -1.72 -7.98 -15.24
CA VAL A 350 -0.34 -7.54 -15.22
C VAL A 350 0.18 -7.55 -13.80
N PHE A 351 1.41 -8.01 -13.65
CA PHE A 351 2.20 -7.78 -12.44
C PHE A 351 3.54 -7.14 -12.78
N TYR A 352 4.24 -6.69 -11.73
CA TYR A 352 5.55 -6.07 -11.85
C TYR A 352 6.60 -6.87 -11.10
N GLN A 353 7.75 -7.10 -11.75
CA GLN A 353 8.94 -7.63 -11.11
C GLN A 353 9.92 -6.49 -10.84
N LEU A 354 10.63 -6.58 -9.71
CA LEU A 354 11.64 -5.60 -9.33
C LEU A 354 13.04 -6.13 -9.61
N SER A 355 13.91 -5.26 -10.13
CA SER A 355 15.34 -5.52 -10.19
C SER A 355 15.98 -5.48 -8.80
N ASP A 356 17.17 -6.07 -8.69
CA ASP A 356 18.03 -5.89 -7.51
C ASP A 356 18.40 -4.42 -7.30
N LEU A 357 18.65 -4.05 -6.04
CA LEU A 357 19.19 -2.74 -5.70
C LEU A 357 20.65 -2.61 -6.12
N LYS A 358 20.96 -1.48 -6.76
CA LYS A 358 22.34 -1.12 -7.14
C LYS A 358 22.99 -0.35 -6.01
N TYR A 359 23.72 -1.06 -5.16
CA TYR A 359 24.47 -0.48 -4.05
C TYR A 359 25.82 0.09 -4.49
N THR A 360 26.20 1.21 -3.88
CA THR A 360 27.54 1.78 -3.97
C THR A 360 28.19 1.77 -2.58
N ILE A 361 29.40 1.22 -2.50
CA ILE A 361 30.12 1.06 -1.23
C ILE A 361 31.33 2.00 -1.23
N ALA A 362 31.31 2.99 -0.35
CA ALA A 362 32.41 3.93 -0.16
C ALA A 362 32.89 3.89 1.29
N SER A 363 34.03 3.22 1.53
CA SER A 363 34.80 3.08 2.80
C SER A 363 34.00 2.66 4.05
N ASP A 364 32.98 3.43 4.46
CA ASP A 364 32.08 3.21 5.60
C ASP A 364 30.61 3.55 5.29
N GLN A 365 30.25 3.81 4.03
CA GLN A 365 28.89 4.16 3.61
C GLN A 365 28.40 3.20 2.53
N ILE A 366 27.17 2.72 2.72
CA ILE A 366 26.37 2.02 1.72
C ILE A 366 25.33 3.03 1.24
N ALA A 367 25.29 3.28 -0.06
CA ALA A 367 24.30 4.16 -0.66
C ALA A 367 23.60 3.45 -1.83
N VAL A 368 22.30 3.65 -1.94
CA VAL A 368 21.47 3.18 -3.05
C VAL A 368 21.38 4.29 -4.08
N LEU A 369 21.61 3.97 -5.35
CA LEU A 369 21.48 4.94 -6.43
C LEU A 369 20.00 5.09 -6.82
N GLN A 370 19.48 6.32 -6.77
CA GLN A 370 18.20 6.66 -7.41
C GLN A 370 18.37 6.50 -8.93
N VAL A 371 17.61 5.59 -9.52
CA VAL A 371 17.69 5.25 -10.95
C VAL A 371 16.82 6.16 -11.81
N ALA A 372 15.73 6.69 -11.26
CA ALA A 372 14.82 7.60 -11.95
C ALA A 372 13.97 8.44 -10.97
N GLU A 373 13.14 9.32 -11.51
CA GLU A 373 12.15 10.10 -10.77
C GLU A 373 10.89 10.17 -11.65
N TYR A 374 9.72 9.90 -11.08
CA TYR A 374 8.45 10.13 -11.78
C TYR A 374 8.19 11.63 -11.93
N GLU A 375 7.29 12.02 -12.85
CA GLU A 375 6.96 13.43 -13.11
C GLU A 375 6.42 14.17 -11.87
N ASN A 376 5.82 13.44 -10.92
CA ASN A 376 5.33 13.95 -9.64
C ASN A 376 6.42 14.07 -8.55
N GLY A 377 7.68 13.77 -8.87
CA GLY A 377 8.81 13.85 -7.96
C GLY A 377 8.97 12.65 -7.03
N LEU A 378 8.33 11.51 -7.33
CA LEU A 378 8.50 10.27 -6.59
C LEU A 378 9.83 9.59 -7.02
N PRO A 379 10.79 9.39 -6.09
CA PRO A 379 12.07 8.79 -6.43
C PRO A 379 11.93 7.30 -6.73
N ILE A 380 12.66 6.82 -7.75
CA ILE A 380 12.68 5.42 -8.15
C ILE A 380 14.07 4.86 -7.88
N TYR A 381 14.13 3.77 -7.13
CA TYR A 381 15.39 3.10 -6.73
C TYR A 381 15.63 1.75 -7.41
N ARG A 382 14.60 1.21 -8.08
CA ARG A 382 14.65 -0.09 -8.77
C ARG A 382 14.06 0.04 -10.17
N GLU A 383 14.58 -0.74 -11.09
CA GLU A 383 13.95 -0.93 -12.39
C GLU A 383 12.78 -1.89 -12.21
N THR A 384 11.67 -1.61 -12.89
CA THR A 384 10.45 -2.44 -12.86
C THR A 384 10.26 -3.08 -14.23
N THR A 385 9.92 -4.36 -14.24
CA THR A 385 9.55 -5.10 -15.46
C THR A 385 8.07 -5.41 -15.40
N LYS A 386 7.30 -4.86 -16.34
CA LYS A 386 5.88 -5.14 -16.52
C LYS A 386 5.71 -6.51 -17.19
N VAL A 387 5.00 -7.44 -16.55
CA VAL A 387 4.72 -8.78 -17.08
C VAL A 387 3.22 -8.95 -17.25
N LYS A 388 2.76 -9.10 -18.50
CA LYS A 388 1.38 -9.51 -18.81
C LYS A 388 1.31 -11.04 -18.75
N TRP A 389 0.48 -11.58 -17.87
CA TRP A 389 0.40 -13.04 -17.65
C TRP A 389 -0.92 -13.66 -18.09
N GLN A 390 -1.94 -12.83 -18.30
CA GLN A 390 -3.21 -13.19 -18.92
C GLN A 390 -3.73 -12.03 -19.77
N ASP A 391 -4.81 -12.26 -20.51
CA ASP A 391 -5.42 -11.28 -21.41
C ASP A 391 -6.95 -11.36 -21.36
N SER A 392 -7.55 -10.64 -20.42
CA SER A 392 -9.00 -10.62 -20.18
C SER A 392 -9.77 -9.73 -21.16
N GLU A 393 -9.09 -9.01 -22.08
CA GLU A 393 -9.74 -8.12 -23.05
C GLU A 393 -10.63 -8.85 -24.07
N ASN A 394 -10.52 -10.18 -24.18
CA ASN A 394 -11.43 -11.00 -24.97
C ASN A 394 -12.08 -12.04 -24.07
N TYR A 395 -13.26 -11.74 -23.53
CA TYR A 395 -14.22 -12.71 -22.99
C TYR A 395 -14.68 -13.69 -24.08
N SER A 396 -13.76 -14.51 -24.58
CA SER A 396 -14.03 -15.63 -25.45
C SER A 396 -14.27 -16.85 -24.57
N GLU A 397 -15.20 -17.73 -24.97
CA GLU A 397 -15.58 -18.94 -24.22
C GLU A 397 -14.41 -19.92 -23.95
N ASP A 398 -13.19 -19.65 -24.44
CA ASP A 398 -12.02 -20.53 -24.38
C ASP A 398 -10.84 -20.01 -23.51
N THR A 399 -10.95 -18.84 -22.86
CA THR A 399 -9.92 -18.36 -21.91
C THR A 399 -10.32 -18.66 -20.47
N THR A 400 -9.54 -19.52 -19.80
CA THR A 400 -9.59 -19.66 -18.34
C THR A 400 -8.83 -18.49 -17.72
N ASP A 401 -9.51 -17.34 -17.60
CA ASP A 401 -8.98 -16.20 -16.86
C ASP A 401 -8.78 -16.60 -15.40
N ALA A 402 -7.78 -16.02 -14.72
CA ALA A 402 -7.51 -16.30 -13.32
C ALA A 402 -7.58 -15.01 -12.49
N PHE A 403 -8.20 -15.11 -11.31
CA PHE A 403 -8.39 -13.95 -10.42
C PHE A 403 -8.04 -14.29 -8.98
N PHE A 404 -7.46 -13.32 -8.28
CA PHE A 404 -7.20 -13.44 -6.85
C PHE A 404 -8.46 -13.16 -6.04
N LYS A 405 -8.72 -14.00 -5.04
CA LYS A 405 -9.81 -13.82 -4.08
C LYS A 405 -9.27 -13.95 -2.66
N SER A 406 -9.54 -12.93 -1.85
CA SER A 406 -9.23 -12.99 -0.42
C SER A 406 -10.10 -14.04 0.28
N VAL A 407 -9.44 -15.01 0.93
CA VAL A 407 -10.08 -16.10 1.69
C VAL A 407 -9.84 -15.98 3.20
N GLY A 408 -9.23 -14.89 3.63
CA GLY A 408 -9.02 -14.61 5.05
C GLY A 408 -7.90 -13.60 5.29
N GLU A 409 -7.73 -13.28 6.55
CA GLU A 409 -6.69 -12.38 7.02
C GLU A 409 -5.92 -13.03 8.17
N ILE A 410 -4.61 -12.76 8.23
CA ILE A 410 -3.75 -13.11 9.36
C ILE A 410 -3.35 -11.82 10.07
N SER A 411 -3.51 -11.80 11.40
CA SER A 411 -2.99 -10.72 12.22
C SER A 411 -1.57 -11.01 12.67
N VAL A 412 -0.71 -10.02 12.44
CA VAL A 412 0.70 -10.01 12.83
C VAL A 412 0.86 -9.74 14.31
N SER A 413 0.06 -8.79 14.81
CA SER A 413 0.13 -8.28 16.18
C SER A 413 -0.16 -9.34 17.24
N GLU A 414 -1.00 -10.33 16.90
CA GLU A 414 -1.34 -11.45 17.80
C GLU A 414 -0.16 -12.41 18.05
N ASN A 415 0.91 -12.35 17.23
CA ASN A 415 2.08 -13.24 17.29
C ASN A 415 3.41 -12.48 17.55
N GLU A 416 3.38 -11.20 17.93
CA GLU A 416 4.57 -10.36 18.17
C GLU A 416 5.57 -10.94 19.19
N ASN A 417 5.09 -11.74 20.14
CA ASN A 417 5.93 -12.30 21.21
C ASN A 417 6.43 -13.72 20.93
N THR A 418 6.07 -14.32 19.78
CA THR A 418 6.37 -15.72 19.47
C THR A 418 7.27 -15.89 18.25
N LEU A 419 7.35 -14.91 17.35
CA LEU A 419 8.09 -15.00 16.09
C LEU A 419 8.95 -13.74 15.89
N ALA A 420 10.26 -13.92 15.81
CA ALA A 420 11.23 -12.82 15.83
C ALA A 420 11.46 -12.16 14.45
N ALA A 421 11.24 -12.89 13.34
CA ALA A 421 11.29 -12.38 11.96
C ALA A 421 10.79 -13.47 10.98
N SER A 422 10.02 -13.10 9.95
CA SER A 422 9.66 -13.96 8.81
C SER A 422 10.07 -13.24 7.53
N PRO A 423 10.66 -13.98 6.58
CA PRO A 423 11.01 -13.43 5.29
C PRO A 423 9.81 -13.02 4.46
N LEU A 424 8.59 -13.49 4.78
CA LEU A 424 7.34 -13.17 4.09
C LEU A 424 6.90 -11.70 4.28
N GLY A 425 7.67 -10.87 5.00
CA GLY A 425 7.27 -9.51 5.34
C GLY A 425 6.02 -9.46 6.24
N ILE A 426 5.68 -10.60 6.86
CA ILE A 426 4.50 -10.76 7.72
C ILE A 426 4.74 -10.13 9.11
N TYR A 427 5.95 -9.69 9.48
CA TYR A 427 6.17 -9.18 10.84
C TYR A 427 6.64 -7.73 10.87
N ASN A 428 6.06 -6.98 11.80
CA ASN A 428 6.36 -5.58 12.02
C ASN A 428 7.82 -5.38 12.39
N TYR A 429 8.39 -4.35 11.79
CA TYR A 429 9.55 -3.66 12.31
C TYR A 429 9.21 -3.13 13.71
N GLU A 430 10.11 -3.28 14.69
CA GLU A 430 10.00 -2.47 15.90
C GLU A 430 9.89 -0.99 15.52
N GLU A 431 9.10 -0.22 16.30
CA GLU A 431 8.96 1.23 16.15
C GLU A 431 10.33 1.89 15.93
N THR A 432 10.59 2.33 14.70
CA THR A 432 11.90 2.87 14.37
C THR A 432 11.86 4.37 14.61
N THR A 433 12.54 4.82 15.66
CA THR A 433 12.61 6.25 15.98
C THR A 433 13.60 6.96 15.07
N TYR A 434 13.13 7.65 14.02
CA TYR A 434 13.97 8.52 13.19
C TYR A 434 14.01 9.94 13.76
N GLN A 435 15.19 10.39 14.17
CA GLN A 435 15.43 11.76 14.69
C GLN A 435 14.49 12.19 15.83
N GLY A 436 14.10 11.26 16.71
CA GLY A 436 13.23 11.55 17.86
C GLY A 436 11.75 11.69 17.53
N LYS A 437 11.34 11.33 16.30
CA LYS A 437 9.95 10.98 15.99
C LYS A 437 9.86 9.46 15.87
N THR A 438 8.93 8.88 16.60
CA THR A 438 8.46 7.51 16.33
C THR A 438 7.81 7.52 14.95
N VAL A 439 8.25 6.65 14.06
CA VAL A 439 7.63 6.39 12.75
C VAL A 439 7.14 4.96 12.75
#